data_AF-A0A7X7MNY0-F1
#
_entry.id   AF-A0A7X7MNY0-F1
#
_cell.length_a   1.000
_cell.length_b   1.000
_cell.length_c   1.000
_cell.angle_alpha   90.00
_cell.angle_beta   90.00
_cell.angle_gamma   90.00
#
_symmetry.space_group_name_H-M   'P 1'
#
loop_
_entity.id
_entity.type
_entity.pdbx_description
1 polymer ?
#
loop_
_entity_poly.entity_id
_entity_poly.type
_entity_poly.pdbx_seq_one_letter_code
_entity_poly.pdbx_strand_id
1 'polypeptide(L)'
;MSLRTFRRLFLNAAFLHVFFPAQAGVMRPPPNIDTWGNLDGMVAEAYAGLTHFAFIYPPRTVSEINDWFSRVELWGGWRTFSPECGLASITNCLQPTFHYGVPVWKMAVAETTDVSRVWLYTAMDGTSFRTNGAPSALDPRQWVRDVYKSGPPSYLSGTEVDEWYESRDRSRFAFGFTLISSNDWPLLAASIMSAATNNPPPGSPPLAAPEDTNRLAFAGAKASSNELSLSVYTPADGIPVDLLTRPALGPAATHLWLIRSTFTPSAPFGTWSGPYLGSMGFFLAARTDTDSDGDGISDCRETFVLGTRPDRWDSAGLAIGDFARLYVYGLAPLLRDTNGDGMDDDEAILRGLNPATQNAGVGVLEIRYVHDADDRLLGAFTTTAGGAGGGAAAYTLSPAHNALAAGERSAP
;
A
#
# COMPACT_ATOMS: atom_id res chain seq x y z
N MET A 1 20.04 14.57 0.93
CA MET A 1 20.06 13.46 -0.06
C MET A 1 20.15 14.10 -1.45
N SER A 2 21.26 13.92 -2.17
CA SER A 2 21.51 14.70 -3.41
C SER A 2 20.62 14.23 -4.58
N LEU A 3 20.24 15.15 -5.47
CA LEU A 3 19.46 14.88 -6.70
C LEU A 3 20.03 13.73 -7.56
N ARG A 4 21.33 13.44 -7.44
CA ARG A 4 22.00 12.33 -8.14
C ARG A 4 21.60 10.95 -7.60
N THR A 5 21.25 10.85 -6.32
CA THR A 5 20.81 9.60 -5.68
C THR A 5 19.37 9.24 -6.08
N PHE A 6 18.51 10.25 -6.26
CA PHE A 6 17.12 10.06 -6.68
C PHE A 6 17.02 9.57 -8.14
N ARG A 7 17.87 10.09 -9.05
CA ARG A 7 17.96 9.63 -10.44
C ARG A 7 18.39 8.15 -10.58
N ARG A 8 19.21 7.63 -9.67
CA ARG A 8 19.66 6.22 -9.70
C ARG A 8 18.60 5.24 -9.21
N LEU A 9 17.75 5.64 -8.27
CA LEU A 9 16.67 4.78 -7.76
C LEU A 9 15.60 4.53 -8.83
N PHE A 10 15.22 5.56 -9.60
CA PHE A 10 14.22 5.44 -10.65
C PHE A 10 14.71 4.62 -11.86
N LEU A 11 15.99 4.77 -12.25
CA LEU A 11 16.56 3.93 -13.33
C LEU A 11 16.62 2.46 -12.93
N ASN A 12 16.99 2.14 -11.68
CA ASN A 12 17.08 0.76 -11.23
C ASN A 12 15.70 0.12 -11.01
N ALA A 13 14.70 0.86 -10.54
CA ALA A 13 13.33 0.35 -10.39
C ALA A 13 12.65 0.10 -11.76
N ALA A 14 12.88 0.96 -12.75
CA ALA A 14 12.41 0.76 -14.12
C ALA A 14 13.11 -0.42 -14.82
N PHE A 15 14.37 -0.72 -14.46
CA PHE A 15 15.06 -1.95 -14.87
C PHE A 15 14.54 -3.20 -14.11
N LEU A 16 14.22 -3.10 -12.82
CA LEU A 16 13.79 -4.25 -12.02
C LEU A 16 12.36 -4.71 -12.32
N HIS A 17 11.44 -3.82 -12.69
CA HIS A 17 10.07 -4.20 -13.06
C HIS A 17 9.93 -4.77 -14.48
N VAL A 18 11.01 -4.77 -15.27
CA VAL A 18 11.01 -5.24 -16.68
C VAL A 18 11.57 -6.66 -16.82
N PHE A 19 12.22 -7.23 -15.80
CA PHE A 19 12.98 -8.47 -15.97
C PHE A 19 12.74 -9.53 -14.90
N PHE A 20 11.54 -10.11 -14.72
CA PHE A 20 11.45 -11.47 -14.14
C PHE A 20 10.26 -12.27 -14.72
N PRO A 21 10.42 -13.60 -14.94
CA PRO A 21 11.42 -14.46 -14.32
C PRO A 21 12.61 -14.75 -15.24
N ALA A 22 13.82 -14.41 -14.80
CA ALA A 22 15.01 -15.16 -15.17
C ALA A 22 14.91 -16.58 -14.59
N GLN A 23 13.98 -17.40 -15.10
CA GLN A 23 14.14 -18.84 -14.99
C GLN A 23 15.29 -19.22 -15.93
N ALA A 24 16.37 -19.76 -15.36
CA ALA A 24 17.57 -20.25 -16.05
C ALA A 24 18.53 -19.20 -16.68
N GLY A 25 18.52 -17.93 -16.25
CA GLY A 25 19.52 -16.95 -16.71
C GLY A 25 19.33 -16.45 -18.15
N VAL A 26 18.15 -16.64 -18.74
CA VAL A 26 17.81 -16.17 -20.09
C VAL A 26 16.90 -14.94 -20.01
N MET A 27 17.34 -13.80 -20.56
CA MET A 27 16.48 -12.63 -20.76
C MET A 27 15.51 -12.88 -21.92
N ARG A 28 14.22 -12.99 -21.61
CA ARG A 28 13.17 -13.12 -22.63
C ARG A 28 12.94 -11.77 -23.34
N PRO A 29 12.70 -11.77 -24.67
CA PRO A 29 12.34 -10.55 -25.37
C PRO A 29 11.05 -9.96 -24.81
N PRO A 30 10.94 -8.62 -24.75
CA PRO A 30 9.70 -7.95 -24.40
C PRO A 30 8.62 -8.25 -25.45
N PRO A 31 7.33 -7.98 -25.15
CA PRO A 31 6.25 -8.16 -26.11
C PRO A 31 6.50 -7.41 -27.41
N ASN A 32 6.16 -8.04 -28.53
CA ASN A 32 6.35 -7.50 -29.87
C ASN A 32 5.15 -6.67 -30.32
N ILE A 33 5.39 -5.58 -31.05
CA ILE A 33 4.37 -4.73 -31.65
C ILE A 33 4.74 -4.49 -33.12
N ASP A 34 3.92 -5.02 -34.04
CA ASP A 34 4.24 -5.01 -35.48
C ASP A 34 3.56 -3.88 -36.26
N THR A 35 2.55 -3.24 -35.70
CA THR A 35 1.81 -2.16 -36.37
C THR A 35 1.54 -0.98 -35.45
N TRP A 36 1.38 0.19 -36.06
CA TRP A 36 0.89 1.37 -35.37
C TRP A 36 -0.48 1.13 -34.71
N GLY A 37 -1.37 0.36 -35.34
CA GLY A 37 -2.68 0.02 -34.76
C GLY A 37 -2.58 -0.81 -33.48
N ASN A 38 -1.60 -1.72 -33.37
CA ASN A 38 -1.36 -2.45 -32.13
C ASN A 38 -0.88 -1.52 -31.01
N LEU A 39 0.04 -0.61 -31.32
CA LEU A 39 0.49 0.40 -30.36
C LEU A 39 -0.68 1.28 -29.89
N ASP A 40 -1.49 1.73 -30.83
CA ASP A 40 -2.66 2.57 -30.58
C ASP A 40 -3.68 1.85 -29.68
N GLY A 41 -3.97 0.57 -29.94
CA GLY A 41 -4.83 -0.25 -29.08
C GLY A 41 -4.30 -0.38 -27.65
N MET A 42 -2.99 -0.57 -27.48
CA MET A 42 -2.36 -0.65 -26.16
C MET A 42 -2.44 0.68 -25.40
N VAL A 43 -2.21 1.80 -26.09
CA VAL A 43 -2.37 3.14 -25.53
C VAL A 43 -3.83 3.35 -25.10
N ALA A 44 -4.80 2.90 -25.91
CA ALA A 44 -6.22 2.96 -25.59
C ALA A 44 -6.55 2.24 -24.27
N GLU A 45 -6.11 0.99 -24.14
CA GLU A 45 -6.34 0.17 -22.95
C GLU A 45 -5.70 0.80 -21.72
N ALA A 46 -4.48 1.30 -21.83
CA ALA A 46 -3.77 1.93 -20.73
C ALA A 46 -4.49 3.18 -20.23
N TYR A 47 -4.93 4.04 -21.15
CA TYR A 47 -5.72 5.22 -20.83
C TYR A 47 -7.11 4.86 -20.26
N ALA A 48 -7.79 3.85 -20.80
CA ALA A 48 -9.08 3.38 -20.30
C ALA A 48 -8.98 2.84 -18.86
N GLY A 49 -7.83 2.27 -18.48
CA GLY A 49 -7.54 1.81 -17.13
C GLY A 49 -7.34 2.93 -16.09
N LEU A 50 -7.27 4.20 -16.49
CA LEU A 50 -7.09 5.33 -15.57
C LEU A 50 -8.39 5.71 -14.84
N THR A 51 -9.10 4.77 -14.21
CA THR A 51 -10.40 5.04 -13.55
C THR A 51 -10.28 5.39 -12.06
N HIS A 52 -9.13 5.11 -11.43
CA HIS A 52 -8.92 5.28 -9.98
C HIS A 52 -7.63 6.02 -9.64
N PHE A 53 -7.06 6.76 -10.59
CA PHE A 53 -5.82 7.50 -10.39
C PHE A 53 -6.12 8.98 -10.10
N ALA A 54 -6.13 9.35 -8.83
CA ALA A 54 -6.24 10.74 -8.39
C ALA A 54 -4.84 11.30 -8.05
N PHE A 55 -4.47 12.43 -8.64
CA PHE A 55 -3.23 13.14 -8.34
C PHE A 55 -3.51 14.46 -7.62
N ILE A 56 -2.77 14.74 -6.54
CA ILE A 56 -3.10 15.82 -5.58
C ILE A 56 -2.29 17.10 -5.80
N TYR A 57 -1.20 17.07 -6.59
CA TYR A 57 -0.28 18.22 -6.74
C TYR A 57 0.03 18.55 -8.20
N PRO A 58 0.53 19.75 -8.55
CA PRO A 58 0.79 20.10 -9.93
C PRO A 58 2.22 19.70 -10.33
N PRO A 59 2.46 19.47 -11.63
CA PRO A 59 3.45 20.35 -12.25
C PRO A 59 2.84 21.12 -13.42
N ARG A 60 2.23 22.29 -13.18
CA ARG A 60 2.14 23.29 -14.24
C ARG A 60 3.15 24.37 -13.91
N THR A 61 4.31 24.26 -14.54
CA THR A 61 5.00 25.31 -15.31
C THR A 61 6.45 24.91 -15.45
N VAL A 62 6.78 24.29 -16.58
CA VAL A 62 7.94 24.77 -17.30
C VAL A 62 7.56 24.72 -18.77
N SER A 63 6.91 25.78 -19.24
CA SER A 63 6.69 26.05 -20.67
C SER A 63 8.00 26.25 -21.45
N GLU A 64 9.15 26.08 -20.79
CA GLU A 64 10.49 26.22 -21.32
C GLU A 64 11.30 24.93 -21.24
N ILE A 65 10.78 23.86 -20.61
CA ILE A 65 11.44 22.55 -20.54
C ILE A 65 10.57 21.53 -21.25
N ASN A 66 11.11 20.99 -22.35
CA ASN A 66 10.68 19.79 -23.10
C ASN A 66 9.34 19.16 -22.63
N ASP A 67 8.33 19.25 -23.51
CA ASP A 67 6.96 18.76 -23.30
C ASP A 67 6.86 17.35 -22.73
N TRP A 68 7.83 16.48 -23.01
CA TRP A 68 7.96 15.16 -22.39
C TRP A 68 7.93 15.22 -20.85
N PHE A 69 8.73 16.12 -20.25
CA PHE A 69 8.90 16.22 -18.80
C PHE A 69 7.82 17.07 -18.12
N SER A 70 6.93 17.69 -18.89
CA SER A 70 5.81 18.47 -18.36
C SER A 70 4.64 17.59 -17.87
N ARG A 71 4.66 16.29 -18.19
CA ARG A 71 3.61 15.30 -17.89
C ARG A 71 4.09 14.24 -16.91
N VAL A 72 3.15 13.60 -16.24
CA VAL A 72 3.41 12.41 -15.42
C VAL A 72 3.59 11.22 -16.36
N GLU A 73 4.81 10.72 -16.45
CA GLU A 73 5.13 9.57 -17.29
C GLU A 73 4.69 8.27 -16.61
N LEU A 74 3.70 7.61 -17.19
CA LEU A 74 3.29 6.24 -16.88
C LEU A 74 4.13 5.30 -17.73
N TRP A 75 4.82 4.37 -17.09
CA TRP A 75 5.72 3.46 -17.79
C TRP A 75 4.96 2.39 -18.58
N GLY A 76 4.99 2.51 -19.91
CA GLY A 76 4.41 1.55 -20.86
C GLY A 76 5.32 0.34 -21.13
N GLY A 77 6.59 0.39 -20.73
CA GLY A 77 7.52 -0.74 -20.79
C GLY A 77 8.39 -0.80 -22.04
N TRP A 78 9.20 -1.85 -22.11
CA TRP A 78 9.99 -2.19 -23.29
C TRP A 78 9.14 -2.97 -24.30
N ARG A 79 9.36 -2.76 -25.59
CA ARG A 79 8.71 -3.51 -26.68
C ARG A 79 9.68 -3.79 -27.79
N THR A 80 9.53 -4.95 -28.43
CA THR A 80 10.22 -5.21 -29.70
C THR A 80 9.34 -4.79 -30.87
N PHE A 81 9.97 -4.53 -32.01
CA PHE A 81 9.31 -4.46 -33.32
C PHE A 81 10.19 -5.17 -34.35
N SER A 82 9.58 -5.84 -35.34
CA SER A 82 10.34 -6.38 -36.47
C SER A 82 10.85 -5.25 -37.38
N PRO A 83 12.08 -5.29 -37.91
CA PRO A 83 12.58 -4.28 -38.85
C PRO A 83 11.75 -4.16 -40.13
N GLU A 84 11.03 -5.22 -40.49
CA GLU A 84 10.20 -5.29 -41.69
C GLU A 84 8.74 -4.87 -41.43
N CYS A 85 8.36 -4.63 -40.18
CA CYS A 85 6.99 -4.32 -39.80
C CYS A 85 6.61 -2.85 -40.06
N GLY A 86 5.32 -2.54 -40.04
CA GLY A 86 4.83 -1.17 -40.27
C GLY A 86 5.30 -0.18 -39.18
N LEU A 87 5.49 -0.64 -37.95
CA LEU A 87 5.99 0.18 -36.85
C LEU A 87 7.48 0.55 -37.02
N ALA A 88 8.26 -0.18 -37.82
CA ALA A 88 9.68 0.09 -38.04
C ALA A 88 9.96 1.49 -38.62
N SER A 89 8.95 2.09 -39.26
CA SER A 89 8.97 3.50 -39.68
C SER A 89 9.30 4.48 -38.55
N ILE A 90 9.10 4.11 -37.28
CA ILE A 90 9.50 4.90 -36.12
C ILE A 90 10.99 5.28 -36.12
N THR A 91 11.84 4.43 -36.70
CA THR A 91 13.28 4.67 -36.79
C THR A 91 13.64 5.86 -37.69
N ASN A 92 12.73 6.25 -38.60
CA ASN A 92 12.86 7.44 -39.43
C ASN A 92 12.34 8.70 -38.72
N CYS A 93 11.49 8.54 -37.71
CA CYS A 93 10.87 9.64 -36.97
C CYS A 93 11.66 10.01 -35.72
N LEU A 94 12.37 9.04 -35.13
CA LEU A 94 13.01 9.19 -33.83
C LEU A 94 14.51 8.92 -33.92
N GLN A 95 15.31 9.82 -33.36
CA GLN A 95 16.74 9.55 -33.16
C GLN A 95 16.91 8.46 -32.10
N PRO A 96 17.75 7.43 -32.35
CA PRO A 96 18.00 6.41 -31.36
C PRO A 96 18.82 6.98 -30.19
N THR A 97 18.51 6.49 -29.00
CA THR A 97 19.44 6.52 -27.86
C THR A 97 20.14 5.17 -27.76
N PHE A 98 21.32 5.12 -27.16
CA PHE A 98 22.08 3.88 -27.08
C PHE A 98 22.11 3.35 -25.65
N HIS A 99 21.77 2.07 -25.47
CA HIS A 99 22.00 1.33 -24.24
C HIS A 99 23.00 0.22 -24.52
N TYR A 100 24.14 0.23 -23.81
CA TYR A 100 25.25 -0.70 -24.06
C TYR A 100 25.69 -0.77 -25.54
N GLY A 101 25.60 0.35 -26.26
CA GLY A 101 25.93 0.43 -27.69
C GLY A 101 24.83 -0.06 -28.64
N VAL A 102 23.69 -0.53 -28.11
CA VAL A 102 22.54 -0.99 -28.90
C VAL A 102 21.52 0.13 -29.04
N PRO A 103 21.04 0.45 -30.26
CA PRO A 103 20.06 1.52 -30.47
C PRO A 103 18.68 1.15 -29.90
N VAL A 104 18.06 2.12 -29.24
CA VAL A 104 16.66 2.06 -28.78
C VAL A 104 15.96 3.38 -29.06
N TRP A 105 14.65 3.33 -29.26
CA TRP A 105 13.83 4.50 -29.56
C TRP A 105 12.88 4.75 -28.40
N LYS A 106 12.88 5.96 -27.84
CA LYS A 106 12.03 6.32 -26.72
C LYS A 106 10.99 7.33 -27.17
N MET A 107 9.73 7.04 -26.82
CA MET A 107 8.58 7.86 -27.18
C MET A 107 7.58 7.90 -26.02
N ALA A 108 6.79 8.96 -25.98
CA ALA A 108 5.70 9.13 -25.05
C ALA A 108 4.44 9.42 -25.84
N VAL A 109 3.32 8.84 -25.40
CA VAL A 109 2.02 9.07 -26.03
C VAL A 109 1.13 9.77 -25.03
N ALA A 110 0.62 10.93 -25.41
CA ALA A 110 -0.10 11.79 -24.52
C ALA A 110 -1.42 12.25 -25.15
N GLU A 111 -2.53 12.17 -24.41
CA GLU A 111 -3.82 12.61 -24.91
C GLU A 111 -3.97 14.14 -24.80
N THR A 112 -4.46 14.78 -25.85
CA THR A 112 -4.83 16.20 -25.84
C THR A 112 -6.31 16.37 -25.54
N THR A 113 -6.66 17.48 -24.89
CA THR A 113 -8.04 17.81 -24.49
C THR A 113 -8.62 18.98 -25.29
N ASP A 114 -7.94 19.39 -26.36
CA ASP A 114 -8.39 20.39 -27.33
C ASP A 114 -9.51 19.85 -28.26
N VAL A 115 -10.03 20.71 -29.14
CA VAL A 115 -11.23 20.42 -29.96
C VAL A 115 -11.09 19.16 -30.83
N SER A 116 -9.87 18.86 -31.29
CA SER A 116 -9.57 17.72 -32.17
C SER A 116 -9.26 16.42 -31.43
N ARG A 117 -9.01 16.46 -30.11
CA ARG A 117 -8.68 15.34 -29.22
C ARG A 117 -7.84 14.25 -29.87
N VAL A 118 -6.54 14.40 -29.79
CA VAL A 118 -5.59 13.48 -30.41
C VAL A 118 -4.68 12.85 -29.37
N TRP A 119 -4.19 11.65 -29.67
CA TRP A 119 -2.97 11.17 -29.07
C TRP A 119 -1.79 11.78 -29.80
N LEU A 120 -1.00 12.55 -29.07
CA LEU A 120 0.23 13.17 -29.51
C LEU A 120 1.40 12.25 -29.14
N TYR A 121 2.15 11.83 -30.14
CA TYR A 121 3.35 11.01 -29.98
C TYR A 121 4.55 11.95 -29.98
N THR A 122 5.30 11.94 -28.88
CA THR A 122 6.42 12.84 -28.63
C THR A 122 7.70 12.04 -28.44
N ALA A 123 8.78 12.50 -29.07
CA ALA A 123 10.14 11.99 -28.90
C ALA A 123 10.71 12.42 -27.54
N MET A 124 11.80 11.77 -27.10
CA MET A 124 12.49 12.18 -25.86
C MET A 124 12.95 13.64 -25.87
N ASP A 125 13.25 14.22 -27.04
CA ASP A 125 13.66 15.62 -27.16
C ASP A 125 12.49 16.62 -27.15
N GLY A 126 11.25 16.14 -27.05
CA GLY A 126 10.04 16.95 -27.04
C GLY A 126 9.39 17.12 -28.42
N THR A 127 10.00 16.61 -29.48
CA THR A 127 9.47 16.74 -30.85
C THR A 127 8.24 15.85 -31.03
N SER A 128 7.12 16.45 -31.42
CA SER A 128 5.93 15.70 -31.82
C SER A 128 6.08 15.19 -33.26
N PHE A 129 5.81 13.90 -33.49
CA PHE A 129 6.08 13.27 -34.79
C PHE A 129 4.89 12.48 -35.36
N ARG A 130 3.85 12.20 -34.56
CA ARG A 130 2.64 11.53 -34.99
C ARG A 130 1.45 11.98 -34.15
N THR A 131 0.29 12.05 -34.78
CA THR A 131 -1.00 12.21 -34.11
C THR A 131 -1.97 11.12 -34.55
N ASN A 132 -2.78 10.62 -33.63
CA ASN A 132 -3.92 9.74 -33.95
C ASN A 132 -5.17 10.25 -33.24
N GLY A 133 -6.37 9.98 -33.77
CA GLY A 133 -7.62 10.35 -33.10
C GLY A 133 -7.74 9.63 -31.76
N ALA A 134 -7.89 10.38 -30.66
CA ALA A 134 -8.22 9.78 -29.38
C ALA A 134 -9.68 9.27 -29.42
N PRO A 135 -10.04 8.24 -28.63
CA PRO A 135 -11.41 7.72 -28.58
C PRO A 135 -12.42 8.85 -28.31
N SER A 136 -13.36 9.06 -29.23
CA SER A 136 -14.31 10.19 -29.22
C SER A 136 -15.30 10.18 -28.05
N ALA A 137 -15.41 9.07 -27.31
CA ALA A 137 -16.41 8.85 -26.29
C ALA A 137 -16.08 9.42 -24.89
N LEU A 138 -14.85 9.89 -24.65
CA LEU A 138 -14.43 10.30 -23.30
C LEU A 138 -14.67 11.80 -23.05
N ASP A 139 -15.46 12.19 -22.04
CA ASP A 139 -15.53 13.58 -21.56
C ASP A 139 -14.47 13.79 -20.45
N PRO A 140 -13.43 14.62 -20.67
CA PRO A 140 -12.38 14.88 -19.69
C PRO A 140 -12.91 15.43 -18.37
N ARG A 141 -13.93 16.31 -18.40
CA ARG A 141 -14.51 16.86 -17.16
C ARG A 141 -15.31 15.80 -16.43
N GLN A 142 -16.03 14.95 -17.16
CA GLN A 142 -16.74 13.82 -16.56
C GLN A 142 -15.76 12.84 -15.93
N TRP A 143 -14.67 12.51 -16.62
CA TRP A 143 -13.61 11.67 -16.08
C TRP A 143 -13.03 12.25 -14.79
N VAL A 144 -12.73 13.57 -14.73
CA VAL A 144 -12.25 14.21 -13.50
C VAL A 144 -13.28 14.10 -12.36
N ARG A 145 -14.57 14.32 -12.65
CA ARG A 145 -15.65 14.14 -11.64
C ARG A 145 -15.72 12.69 -11.15
N ASP A 146 -15.57 11.73 -12.06
CA ASP A 146 -15.64 10.31 -11.72
C ASP A 146 -14.43 9.86 -10.89
N VAL A 147 -13.25 10.43 -11.11
CA VAL A 147 -12.02 10.10 -10.39
C VAL A 147 -11.93 10.83 -9.04
N TYR A 148 -12.13 12.14 -9.02
CA TYR A 148 -11.93 12.97 -7.83
C TYR A 148 -13.15 13.03 -6.92
N LYS A 149 -14.32 12.57 -7.39
CA LYS A 149 -15.63 12.52 -6.71
C LYS A 149 -16.14 13.85 -6.13
N SER A 150 -15.32 14.90 -6.19
CA SER A 150 -15.55 16.26 -5.74
C SER A 150 -15.48 17.16 -6.97
N GLY A 151 -16.43 18.08 -7.08
CA GLY A 151 -16.37 19.15 -8.08
C GLY A 151 -15.29 20.17 -7.73
N PRO A 152 -15.05 21.16 -8.62
CA PRO A 152 -14.22 22.30 -8.28
C PRO A 152 -14.74 22.98 -6.99
N PRO A 153 -13.86 23.53 -6.15
CA PRO A 153 -14.27 24.33 -5.00
C PRO A 153 -15.25 25.43 -5.40
N SER A 154 -16.25 25.67 -4.56
CA SER A 154 -17.35 26.62 -4.84
C SER A 154 -16.90 28.09 -4.99
N TYR A 155 -15.68 28.41 -4.58
CA TYR A 155 -15.10 29.74 -4.73
C TYR A 155 -14.43 29.98 -6.10
N LEU A 156 -14.23 28.95 -6.92
CA LEU A 156 -13.69 29.10 -8.27
C LEU A 156 -14.79 29.52 -9.25
N SER A 157 -14.47 30.39 -10.20
CA SER A 157 -15.43 30.83 -11.22
C SER A 157 -14.80 31.07 -12.59
N GLY A 158 -15.61 31.01 -13.65
CA GLY A 158 -15.16 31.28 -15.03
C GLY A 158 -13.96 30.42 -15.44
N THR A 159 -12.90 31.07 -15.90
CA THR A 159 -11.67 30.41 -16.38
C THR A 159 -10.95 29.60 -15.30
N GLU A 160 -11.11 29.95 -14.02
CA GLU A 160 -10.46 29.23 -12.91
C GLU A 160 -11.03 27.80 -12.76
N VAL A 161 -12.31 27.62 -13.09
CA VAL A 161 -12.94 26.29 -13.11
C VAL A 161 -12.38 25.45 -14.26
N ASP A 162 -12.14 26.07 -15.41
CA ASP A 162 -11.59 25.40 -16.58
C ASP A 162 -10.13 24.97 -16.33
N GLU A 163 -9.31 25.85 -15.76
CA GLU A 163 -7.94 25.52 -15.32
C GLU A 163 -7.93 24.43 -14.23
N TRP A 164 -8.91 24.42 -13.34
CA TRP A 164 -9.04 23.40 -12.30
C TRP A 164 -9.27 22.00 -12.91
N TYR A 165 -10.09 21.90 -13.97
CA TYR A 165 -10.29 20.66 -14.72
C TYR A 165 -9.05 20.28 -15.54
N GLU A 166 -8.47 21.22 -16.30
CA GLU A 166 -7.28 20.96 -17.15
C GLU A 166 -6.09 20.47 -16.32
N SER A 167 -5.90 21.01 -15.11
CA SER A 167 -4.82 20.59 -14.22
C SER A 167 -5.00 19.19 -13.61
N ARG A 168 -6.16 18.55 -13.80
CA ARG A 168 -6.51 17.25 -13.19
C ARG A 168 -6.87 16.18 -14.21
N ASP A 169 -7.10 16.53 -15.46
CA ASP A 169 -7.55 15.57 -16.48
C ASP A 169 -6.42 14.66 -17.01
N ARG A 170 -6.76 13.81 -17.98
CA ARG A 170 -5.86 12.82 -18.56
C ARG A 170 -4.72 13.39 -19.40
N SER A 171 -4.80 14.65 -19.85
CA SER A 171 -3.72 15.31 -20.59
C SER A 171 -2.43 15.43 -19.79
N ARG A 172 -2.56 15.33 -18.46
CA ARG A 172 -1.48 15.34 -17.48
C ARG A 172 -0.63 14.07 -17.50
N PHE A 173 -1.11 12.98 -18.08
CA PHE A 173 -0.38 11.73 -18.19
C PHE A 173 0.21 11.54 -19.59
N ALA A 174 1.37 10.90 -19.64
CA ALA A 174 1.96 10.40 -20.88
C ALA A 174 2.40 8.96 -20.69
N PHE A 175 2.12 8.08 -21.65
CA PHE A 175 2.60 6.70 -21.61
C PHE A 175 3.94 6.59 -22.32
N GLY A 176 4.99 6.34 -21.55
CA GLY A 176 6.37 6.23 -22.03
C GLY A 176 6.72 4.81 -22.47
N PHE A 177 7.32 4.67 -23.65
CA PHE A 177 7.77 3.40 -24.22
C PHE A 177 9.25 3.44 -24.57
N THR A 178 9.92 2.30 -24.44
CA THR A 178 11.22 2.06 -25.07
C THR A 178 11.10 0.93 -26.08
N LEU A 179 11.36 1.26 -27.34
CA LEU A 179 11.30 0.32 -28.45
C LEU A 179 12.70 -0.12 -28.84
N ILE A 180 12.82 -1.38 -29.22
CA ILE A 180 14.05 -1.97 -29.74
C ILE A 180 13.71 -2.88 -30.91
N SER A 181 14.56 -2.90 -31.94
CA SER A 181 14.42 -3.86 -33.03
C SER A 181 14.54 -5.28 -32.47
N SER A 182 13.71 -6.21 -32.94
CA SER A 182 13.81 -7.62 -32.55
C SER A 182 15.18 -8.22 -32.87
N ASN A 183 15.86 -7.72 -33.91
CA ASN A 183 17.21 -8.16 -34.30
C ASN A 183 18.30 -7.65 -33.34
N ASP A 184 18.04 -6.53 -32.65
CA ASP A 184 18.98 -5.89 -31.74
C ASP A 184 18.80 -6.36 -30.28
N TRP A 185 17.64 -6.91 -29.93
CA TRP A 185 17.37 -7.43 -28.59
C TRP A 185 18.41 -8.44 -28.10
N PRO A 186 18.82 -9.47 -28.88
CA PRO A 186 19.82 -10.43 -28.43
C PRO A 186 21.17 -9.79 -28.07
N LEU A 187 21.56 -8.72 -28.80
CA LEU A 187 22.78 -7.98 -28.52
C LEU A 187 22.67 -7.26 -27.17
N LEU A 188 21.57 -6.55 -26.93
CA LEU A 188 21.35 -5.84 -25.67
C LEU A 188 21.29 -6.83 -24.49
N ALA A 189 20.57 -7.94 -24.66
CA ALA A 189 20.48 -8.98 -23.63
C ALA A 189 21.87 -9.55 -23.29
N ALA A 190 22.70 -9.86 -24.29
CA ALA A 190 24.07 -10.33 -24.07
C ALA A 190 24.94 -9.29 -23.36
N SER A 191 24.84 -8.01 -23.74
CA SER A 191 25.56 -6.92 -23.09
C SER A 191 25.14 -6.73 -21.64
N ILE A 192 23.84 -6.81 -21.34
CA ILE A 192 23.36 -6.71 -19.95
C ILE A 192 23.85 -7.90 -19.12
N MET A 193 23.78 -9.12 -19.66
CA MET A 193 24.28 -10.31 -18.95
C MET A 193 25.79 -10.20 -18.67
N SER A 194 26.59 -9.74 -19.64
CA SER A 194 28.02 -9.49 -19.44
C SER A 194 28.30 -8.37 -18.44
N ALA A 195 27.49 -7.30 -18.43
CA ALA A 195 27.61 -6.24 -17.44
C ALA A 195 27.29 -6.75 -16.02
N ALA A 196 26.28 -7.62 -15.89
CA ALA A 196 25.90 -8.22 -14.62
C ALA A 196 26.97 -9.17 -14.05
N THR A 197 27.76 -9.84 -14.90
CA THR A 197 28.90 -10.65 -14.43
C THR A 197 30.08 -9.79 -13.98
N ASN A 198 30.33 -8.66 -14.65
CA ASN A 198 31.47 -7.78 -14.34
C ASN A 198 31.23 -6.88 -13.11
N ASN A 199 29.96 -6.56 -12.84
CA ASN A 199 29.52 -5.84 -11.65
C ASN A 199 28.44 -6.67 -10.97
N PRO A 200 28.81 -7.71 -10.19
CA PRO A 200 27.82 -8.46 -9.44
C PRO A 200 26.99 -7.49 -8.59
N PRO A 201 25.69 -7.76 -8.37
CA PRO A 201 24.89 -6.99 -7.45
C PRO A 201 25.69 -6.83 -6.15
N PRO A 202 25.70 -5.63 -5.52
CA PRO A 202 26.27 -5.52 -4.19
C PRO A 202 25.64 -6.63 -3.35
N GLY A 203 26.46 -7.54 -2.82
CA GLY A 203 25.97 -8.68 -2.06
C GLY A 203 25.04 -8.19 -0.96
N SER A 204 24.08 -9.02 -0.54
CA SER A 204 23.19 -8.66 0.57
C SER A 204 24.05 -8.29 1.78
N PRO A 205 24.09 -7.01 2.19
CA PRO A 205 24.88 -6.63 3.35
C PRO A 205 24.34 -7.40 4.56
N PRO A 206 25.21 -7.83 5.49
CA PRO A 206 24.74 -8.45 6.71
C PRO A 206 23.79 -7.50 7.43
N LEU A 207 22.80 -8.04 8.15
CA LEU A 207 21.94 -7.24 9.01
C LEU A 207 22.83 -6.51 10.03
N ALA A 208 22.64 -5.20 10.15
CA ALA A 208 23.37 -4.36 11.09
C ALA A 208 22.42 -3.85 12.17
N ALA A 209 22.90 -3.83 13.42
CA ALA A 209 22.19 -3.18 14.50
C ALA A 209 22.20 -1.65 14.28
N PRO A 210 21.14 -0.93 14.68
CA PRO A 210 21.17 0.52 14.75
C PRO A 210 22.20 0.99 15.79
N GLU A 211 22.70 2.23 15.65
CA GLU A 211 23.60 2.85 16.63
C GLU A 211 22.95 2.95 18.02
N ASP A 212 21.66 3.29 18.04
CA ASP A 212 20.82 3.20 19.24
C ASP A 212 20.19 1.81 19.33
N THR A 213 20.72 0.99 20.22
CA THR A 213 20.27 -0.39 20.45
C THR A 213 19.04 -0.50 21.34
N ASN A 214 18.51 0.61 21.86
CA ASN A 214 17.34 0.60 22.74
C ASN A 214 16.00 0.79 22.00
N ARG A 215 16.03 0.75 20.65
CA ARG A 215 14.84 0.91 19.81
C ARG A 215 14.66 -0.25 18.85
N LEU A 216 13.43 -0.39 18.34
CA LEU A 216 13.17 -1.19 17.16
C LEU A 216 13.75 -0.50 15.92
N ALA A 217 14.31 -1.27 14.99
CA ALA A 217 14.74 -0.75 13.70
C ALA A 217 14.59 -1.81 12.59
N PHE A 218 14.05 -1.44 11.43
CA PHE A 218 14.14 -2.31 10.28
C PHE A 218 15.61 -2.43 9.83
N ALA A 219 16.12 -3.66 9.83
CA ALA A 219 17.51 -3.98 9.52
C ALA A 219 17.69 -4.58 8.11
N GLY A 220 16.61 -5.08 7.50
CA GLY A 220 16.65 -5.62 6.15
C GLY A 220 15.26 -5.91 5.58
N ALA A 221 15.18 -5.95 4.25
CA ALA A 221 13.99 -6.35 3.52
C ALA A 221 14.38 -7.24 2.34
N LYS A 222 13.63 -8.31 2.12
CA LYS A 222 13.76 -9.18 0.95
C LYS A 222 12.39 -9.41 0.34
N ALA A 223 12.24 -9.11 -0.93
CA ALA A 223 10.98 -9.31 -1.65
C ALA A 223 11.16 -10.34 -2.78
N SER A 224 10.12 -11.15 -3.00
CA SER A 224 9.91 -11.98 -4.18
C SER A 224 8.61 -11.58 -4.86
N SER A 225 8.17 -12.30 -5.89
CA SER A 225 6.91 -12.00 -6.59
C SER A 225 5.68 -12.08 -5.66
N ASN A 226 5.72 -12.92 -4.62
CA ASN A 226 4.55 -13.23 -3.78
C ASN A 226 4.82 -13.09 -2.27
N GLU A 227 6.05 -12.81 -1.86
CA GLU A 227 6.46 -12.82 -0.45
C GLU A 227 7.34 -11.63 -0.12
N LEU A 228 7.11 -11.03 1.05
CA LEU A 228 7.99 -10.03 1.64
C LEU A 228 8.50 -10.56 2.97
N SER A 229 9.81 -10.52 3.16
CA SER A 229 10.48 -10.74 4.43
C SER A 229 11.06 -9.43 4.95
N LEU A 230 10.77 -9.12 6.21
CA LEU A 230 11.29 -7.95 6.93
C LEU A 230 12.07 -8.42 8.15
N SER A 231 13.33 -8.00 8.23
CA SER A 231 14.16 -8.21 9.40
C SER A 231 14.11 -6.98 10.28
N VAL A 232 13.76 -7.16 11.54
CA VAL A 232 13.62 -6.11 12.54
C VAL A 232 14.65 -6.36 13.63
N TYR A 233 15.52 -5.39 13.87
CA TYR A 233 16.34 -5.33 15.06
C TYR A 233 15.45 -5.11 16.28
N THR A 234 15.67 -5.91 17.29
CA THR A 234 14.90 -5.92 18.54
C THR A 234 15.88 -5.96 19.71
N PRO A 235 15.69 -5.12 20.74
CA PRO A 235 16.44 -5.25 21.98
C PRO A 235 16.33 -6.67 22.57
N ALA A 236 17.33 -7.07 23.36
CA ALA A 236 17.41 -8.42 23.94
C ALA A 236 16.51 -8.61 25.18
N ASP A 237 15.35 -7.97 25.20
CA ASP A 237 14.38 -8.00 26.30
C ASP A 237 13.23 -8.98 26.09
N GLY A 238 13.13 -9.58 24.89
CA GLY A 238 12.14 -10.61 24.59
C GLY A 238 10.70 -10.10 24.50
N ILE A 239 10.51 -8.78 24.42
CA ILE A 239 9.19 -8.18 24.38
C ILE A 239 8.54 -8.43 23.01
N PRO A 240 7.26 -8.87 22.96
CA PRO A 240 6.59 -9.09 21.69
C PRO A 240 6.51 -7.81 20.84
N VAL A 241 6.65 -8.00 19.54
CA VAL A 241 6.59 -6.93 18.54
C VAL A 241 5.45 -7.19 17.58
N ASP A 242 4.57 -6.22 17.44
CA ASP A 242 3.56 -6.17 16.40
C ASP A 242 4.18 -5.58 15.12
N LEU A 243 4.02 -6.30 14.01
CA LEU A 243 4.27 -5.79 12.67
C LEU A 243 2.96 -5.27 12.09
N LEU A 244 2.91 -3.96 11.87
CA LEU A 244 1.75 -3.24 11.36
C LEU A 244 1.97 -2.87 9.89
N THR A 245 0.88 -2.82 9.11
CA THR A 245 0.92 -2.31 7.74
C THR A 245 -0.23 -1.35 7.45
N ARG A 246 0.00 -0.42 6.53
CA ARG A 246 -1.03 0.45 5.98
C ARG A 246 -0.84 0.59 4.47
N PRO A 247 -1.88 0.40 3.63
CA PRO A 247 -1.74 0.59 2.20
C PRO A 247 -1.34 2.04 1.88
N ALA A 248 -0.42 2.22 0.93
CA ALA A 248 0.04 3.55 0.51
C ALA A 248 -0.95 4.24 -0.43
N LEU A 249 -1.71 3.46 -1.21
CA LEU A 249 -2.71 3.92 -2.18
C LEU A 249 -3.89 2.94 -2.20
N GLY A 250 -5.13 3.45 -2.26
CA GLY A 250 -6.34 2.64 -2.50
C GLY A 250 -7.59 3.10 -1.74
N PRO A 251 -8.80 2.64 -2.13
CA PRO A 251 -10.06 2.98 -1.45
C PRO A 251 -10.16 2.49 0.00
N ALA A 252 -9.28 1.57 0.41
CA ALA A 252 -9.13 1.08 1.78
C ALA A 252 -8.01 1.79 2.58
N ALA A 253 -7.48 2.92 2.07
CA ALA A 253 -6.52 3.74 2.82
C ALA A 253 -7.23 4.41 4.00
N THR A 254 -7.29 3.71 5.13
CA THR A 254 -7.71 4.27 6.42
C THR A 254 -6.53 4.99 7.07
N HIS A 255 -6.81 5.81 8.08
CA HIS A 255 -5.76 6.41 8.92
C HIS A 255 -5.12 5.37 9.86
N LEU A 256 -5.83 4.28 10.14
CA LEU A 256 -5.43 3.19 11.02
C LEU A 256 -4.58 2.14 10.29
N TRP A 257 -3.83 1.39 11.09
CA TRP A 257 -2.92 0.34 10.67
C TRP A 257 -3.54 -1.04 10.90
N LEU A 258 -3.16 -2.00 10.07
CA LEU A 258 -3.54 -3.40 10.20
C LEU A 258 -2.41 -4.19 10.84
N ILE A 259 -2.71 -4.99 11.87
CA ILE A 259 -1.76 -5.96 12.42
C ILE A 259 -1.56 -7.07 11.40
N ARG A 260 -0.30 -7.29 10.98
CA ARG A 260 0.08 -8.38 10.08
C ARG A 260 0.53 -9.62 10.83
N SER A 261 1.23 -9.42 11.95
CA SER A 261 1.70 -10.49 12.81
C SER A 261 2.17 -9.89 14.13
N THR A 262 2.11 -10.69 15.19
CA THR A 262 2.86 -10.47 16.42
C THR A 262 3.94 -11.54 16.47
N PHE A 263 5.17 -11.19 16.84
CA PHE A 263 6.24 -12.16 17.04
C PHE A 263 7.08 -11.83 18.26
N THR A 264 7.56 -12.88 18.95
CA THR A 264 8.56 -12.74 20.00
C THR A 264 9.95 -12.84 19.38
N PRO A 265 10.81 -11.81 19.49
CA PRO A 265 12.10 -11.83 18.82
C PRO A 265 13.10 -12.78 19.50
N SER A 266 13.92 -13.49 18.72
CA SER A 266 15.00 -14.34 19.25
C SER A 266 16.31 -13.57 19.53
N ALA A 267 16.32 -12.25 19.32
CA ALA A 267 17.43 -11.30 19.44
C ALA A 267 18.74 -11.66 18.66
N PRO A 268 19.47 -10.66 18.13
CA PRO A 268 19.09 -9.25 18.02
C PRO A 268 18.16 -8.97 16.84
N PHE A 269 17.87 -9.95 15.98
CA PHE A 269 16.99 -9.78 14.83
C PHE A 269 15.85 -10.80 14.83
N GLY A 270 14.62 -10.30 14.81
CA GLY A 270 13.45 -11.08 14.40
C GLY A 270 13.25 -10.94 12.89
N THR A 271 12.78 -11.99 12.22
CA THR A 271 12.37 -11.90 10.82
C THR A 271 10.92 -12.32 10.69
N TRP A 272 10.12 -11.44 10.11
CA TRP A 272 8.78 -11.76 9.64
C TRP A 272 8.84 -12.07 8.15
N SER A 273 8.11 -13.10 7.72
CA SER A 273 7.86 -13.39 6.31
C SER A 273 6.37 -13.62 6.09
N GLY A 274 5.83 -13.08 5.00
CA GLY A 274 4.43 -13.30 4.67
C GLY A 274 4.08 -12.88 3.24
N PRO A 275 2.85 -13.21 2.80
CA PRO A 275 2.40 -12.92 1.46
C PRO A 275 2.36 -11.40 1.21
N TYR A 276 2.86 -11.00 0.04
CA TYR A 276 2.84 -9.61 -0.43
C TYR A 276 2.17 -9.56 -1.81
N LEU A 277 0.93 -9.07 -1.84
CA LEU A 277 0.10 -8.98 -3.05
C LEU A 277 0.24 -7.60 -3.74
N GLY A 278 1.48 -7.14 -3.91
CA GLY A 278 1.84 -6.07 -4.86
C GLY A 278 1.41 -4.64 -4.55
N SER A 279 0.44 -4.39 -3.67
CA SER A 279 0.08 -3.02 -3.29
C SER A 279 1.13 -2.43 -2.35
N MET A 280 1.74 -1.30 -2.77
CA MET A 280 2.67 -0.51 -1.96
C MET A 280 2.06 -0.25 -0.58
N GLY A 281 2.81 -0.51 0.49
CA GLY A 281 2.36 -0.31 1.87
C GLY A 281 3.45 0.24 2.76
N PHE A 282 3.05 1.03 3.75
CA PHE A 282 3.90 1.40 4.87
C PHE A 282 3.94 0.27 5.88
N PHE A 283 5.09 0.09 6.53
CA PHE A 283 5.27 -0.89 7.61
C PHE A 283 5.77 -0.19 8.86
N LEU A 284 5.30 -0.65 10.01
CA LEU A 284 5.70 -0.17 11.32
C LEU A 284 5.89 -1.38 12.23
N ALA A 285 6.96 -1.38 13.02
CA ALA A 285 7.15 -2.34 14.11
C ALA A 285 6.93 -1.60 15.44
N ALA A 286 6.09 -2.15 16.30
CA ALA A 286 5.76 -1.55 17.59
C ALA A 286 5.85 -2.59 18.71
N ARG A 287 6.31 -2.17 19.89
CA ARG A 287 6.35 -3.02 21.08
C ARG A 287 4.98 -3.05 21.75
N THR A 288 4.66 -4.16 22.40
CA THR A 288 3.35 -4.38 23.05
C THR A 288 3.44 -4.40 24.58
N ASP A 289 4.46 -3.77 25.16
CA ASP A 289 4.74 -3.75 26.61
C ASP A 289 4.14 -2.58 27.35
N THR A 290 3.87 -1.46 26.68
CA THR A 290 3.27 -0.28 27.31
C THR A 290 1.75 -0.36 27.21
N ASP A 291 1.09 -0.27 28.35
CA ASP A 291 -0.35 -0.17 28.56
C ASP A 291 -0.54 0.90 29.66
N SER A 292 -0.76 2.14 29.23
CA SER A 292 -0.67 3.34 30.05
C SER A 292 -1.88 3.52 30.98
N ASP A 293 -3.05 3.00 30.59
CA ASP A 293 -4.27 3.06 31.40
C ASP A 293 -4.65 1.72 32.05
N GLY A 294 -3.99 0.62 31.67
CA GLY A 294 -4.08 -0.68 32.31
C GLY A 294 -5.35 -1.44 31.95
N ASP A 295 -5.97 -1.15 30.81
CA ASP A 295 -7.20 -1.84 30.37
C ASP A 295 -6.93 -3.20 29.70
N GLY A 296 -5.66 -3.54 29.44
CA GLY A 296 -5.22 -4.78 28.81
C GLY A 296 -4.99 -4.66 27.29
N ILE A 297 -5.13 -3.48 26.70
CA ILE A 297 -4.74 -3.17 25.32
C ILE A 297 -3.47 -2.31 25.35
N SER A 298 -2.41 -2.74 24.67
CA SER A 298 -1.18 -1.93 24.60
C SER A 298 -1.40 -0.60 23.86
N ASP A 299 -0.75 0.47 24.31
CA ASP A 299 -0.84 1.84 23.75
C ASP A 299 -0.67 1.88 22.23
N CYS A 300 0.22 1.02 21.69
CA CYS A 300 0.49 0.99 20.27
C CYS A 300 -0.69 0.44 19.45
N ARG A 301 -1.43 -0.54 19.98
CA ARG A 301 -2.63 -1.09 19.33
C ARG A 301 -3.76 -0.08 19.40
N GLU A 302 -3.94 0.56 20.53
CA GLU A 302 -4.92 1.62 20.69
C GLU A 302 -4.70 2.76 19.72
N THR A 303 -3.48 3.31 19.71
CA THR A 303 -3.13 4.45 18.86
C THR A 303 -3.17 4.11 17.37
N PHE A 304 -2.56 2.99 16.97
CA PHE A 304 -2.35 2.69 15.55
C PHE A 304 -3.47 1.86 14.94
N VAL A 305 -4.14 0.98 15.69
CA VAL A 305 -5.05 -0.04 15.15
C VAL A 305 -6.51 0.26 15.47
N LEU A 306 -6.80 0.69 16.70
CA LEU A 306 -8.18 0.86 17.19
C LEU A 306 -8.66 2.31 17.13
N GLY A 307 -7.75 3.27 17.20
CA GLY A 307 -8.07 4.69 17.32
C GLY A 307 -8.60 5.08 18.70
N THR A 308 -8.41 4.23 19.72
CA THR A 308 -8.72 4.51 21.13
C THR A 308 -7.62 5.35 21.77
N ARG A 309 -7.85 5.77 23.02
CA ARG A 309 -7.00 6.67 23.77
C ARG A 309 -6.16 5.89 24.79
N PRO A 310 -4.84 5.82 24.60
CA PRO A 310 -3.98 5.02 25.48
C PRO A 310 -3.84 5.55 26.91
N ASP A 311 -4.28 6.79 27.14
CA ASP A 311 -4.28 7.41 28.46
C ASP A 311 -5.61 7.22 29.19
N ARG A 312 -6.53 6.42 28.65
CA ARG A 312 -7.91 6.34 29.11
C ARG A 312 -8.55 5.00 28.79
N TRP A 313 -8.71 4.19 29.84
CA TRP A 313 -9.30 2.86 29.77
C TRP A 313 -10.70 2.83 29.14
N ASP A 314 -11.44 3.95 29.13
CA ASP A 314 -12.77 4.14 28.55
C ASP A 314 -12.83 5.24 27.45
N SER A 315 -12.38 4.96 26.22
CA SER A 315 -12.25 6.02 25.20
C SER A 315 -13.54 6.78 24.86
N ALA A 316 -14.70 6.11 24.84
CA ALA A 316 -16.01 6.79 24.64
C ALA A 316 -16.48 7.64 25.85
N GLY A 317 -15.79 7.48 26.98
CA GLY A 317 -16.05 8.16 28.21
C GLY A 317 -17.27 7.70 28.98
N LEU A 318 -17.32 6.40 29.21
CA LEU A 318 -18.40 5.66 29.86
C LEU A 318 -17.82 4.62 30.80
N ALA A 319 -18.65 3.98 31.63
CA ALA A 319 -18.17 3.07 32.67
C ALA A 319 -17.71 1.67 32.17
N ILE A 320 -17.45 1.50 30.87
CA ILE A 320 -17.00 0.24 30.27
C ILE A 320 -15.74 0.50 29.46
N GLY A 321 -14.69 -0.25 29.77
CA GLY A 321 -13.38 -0.08 29.15
C GLY A 321 -13.31 -0.59 27.72
N ASP A 322 -12.32 -0.12 26.97
CA ASP A 322 -12.17 -0.42 25.54
C ASP A 322 -11.93 -1.91 25.31
N PHE A 323 -11.12 -2.57 26.16
CA PHE A 323 -10.98 -4.02 26.15
C PHE A 323 -12.31 -4.76 26.31
N ALA A 324 -13.11 -4.38 27.30
CA ALA A 324 -14.39 -5.05 27.56
C ALA A 324 -15.39 -4.82 26.41
N ARG A 325 -15.44 -3.61 25.86
CA ARG A 325 -16.25 -3.30 24.68
C ARG A 325 -15.89 -4.20 23.50
N LEU A 326 -14.61 -4.28 23.16
CA LEU A 326 -14.13 -5.02 22.00
C LEU A 326 -14.24 -6.54 22.16
N TYR A 327 -13.73 -7.07 23.27
CA TYR A 327 -13.49 -8.51 23.42
C TYR A 327 -14.55 -9.24 24.23
N VAL A 328 -15.36 -8.53 25.03
CA VAL A 328 -16.43 -9.13 25.83
C VAL A 328 -17.79 -8.89 25.20
N TYR A 329 -18.11 -7.64 24.85
CA TYR A 329 -19.44 -7.27 24.37
C TYR A 329 -19.57 -7.17 22.85
N GLY A 330 -18.45 -7.11 22.12
CA GLY A 330 -18.45 -6.94 20.65
C GLY A 330 -18.96 -5.57 20.20
N LEU A 331 -18.75 -4.54 21.03
CA LEU A 331 -19.16 -3.16 20.80
C LEU A 331 -18.01 -2.32 20.24
N ALA A 332 -18.36 -1.18 19.64
CA ALA A 332 -17.36 -0.22 19.18
C ALA A 332 -16.80 0.57 20.37
N PRO A 333 -15.47 0.64 20.56
CA PRO A 333 -14.86 1.24 21.75
C PRO A 333 -15.13 2.75 21.85
N LEU A 334 -15.25 3.42 20.70
CA LEU A 334 -15.46 4.87 20.59
C LEU A 334 -16.93 5.31 20.58
N LEU A 335 -17.88 4.37 20.51
CA LEU A 335 -19.29 4.69 20.39
C LEU A 335 -19.96 4.61 21.76
N ARG A 336 -20.78 5.61 22.09
CA ARG A 336 -21.51 5.63 23.37
C ARG A 336 -22.80 4.84 23.33
N ASP A 337 -23.49 4.89 22.20
CA ASP A 337 -24.77 4.24 21.93
C ASP A 337 -24.64 3.49 20.59
N THR A 338 -24.48 2.17 20.67
CA THR A 338 -24.17 1.33 19.51
C THR A 338 -25.31 1.24 18.51
N ASN A 339 -26.56 1.34 18.96
CA ASN A 339 -27.74 1.14 18.11
C ASN A 339 -28.44 2.47 17.73
N GLY A 340 -28.08 3.58 18.36
CA GLY A 340 -28.57 4.92 18.08
C GLY A 340 -29.96 5.22 18.64
N ASP A 341 -30.43 4.49 19.65
CA ASP A 341 -31.75 4.67 20.26
C ASP A 341 -31.82 5.71 21.39
N GLY A 342 -30.67 6.27 21.77
CA GLY A 342 -30.53 7.28 22.81
C GLY A 342 -30.24 6.73 24.21
N MET A 343 -30.08 5.42 24.38
CA MET A 343 -29.55 4.80 25.59
C MET A 343 -28.06 4.46 25.40
N ASP A 344 -27.20 4.94 26.30
CA ASP A 344 -25.78 4.58 26.27
C ASP A 344 -25.61 3.05 26.53
N ASP A 345 -24.61 2.43 25.92
CA ASP A 345 -24.39 0.98 25.97
C ASP A 345 -24.19 0.44 27.39
N ASP A 346 -23.61 1.25 28.27
CA ASP A 346 -23.39 0.91 29.68
C ASP A 346 -24.69 0.88 30.49
N GLU A 347 -25.61 1.79 30.20
CA GLU A 347 -26.97 1.77 30.74
C GLU A 347 -27.75 0.54 30.26
N ALA A 348 -27.61 0.18 28.97
CA ALA A 348 -28.23 -1.03 28.43
C ALA A 348 -27.73 -2.29 29.15
N ILE A 349 -26.41 -2.42 29.36
CA ILE A 349 -25.80 -3.56 30.07
C ILE A 349 -26.25 -3.60 31.53
N LEU A 350 -26.28 -2.46 32.23
CA LEU A 350 -26.74 -2.39 33.63
C LEU A 350 -28.20 -2.83 33.78
N ARG A 351 -29.02 -2.61 32.74
CA ARG A 351 -30.42 -3.02 32.68
C ARG A 351 -30.62 -4.47 32.17
N GLY A 352 -29.54 -5.19 31.87
CA GLY A 352 -29.58 -6.57 31.33
C GLY A 352 -30.06 -6.66 29.88
N LEU A 353 -29.96 -5.55 29.15
CA LEU A 353 -30.33 -5.45 27.74
C LEU A 353 -29.10 -5.65 26.85
N ASN A 354 -29.32 -6.12 25.63
CA ASN A 354 -28.28 -6.16 24.61
C ASN A 354 -28.08 -4.77 23.99
N PRO A 355 -26.90 -4.13 24.08
CA PRO A 355 -26.69 -2.76 23.59
C PRO A 355 -26.90 -2.58 22.08
N ALA A 356 -26.68 -3.62 21.28
CA ALA A 356 -26.87 -3.56 19.84
C ALA A 356 -28.34 -3.71 19.41
N THR A 357 -29.25 -4.18 20.29
CA THR A 357 -30.64 -4.53 19.90
C THR A 357 -31.73 -4.15 20.90
N GLN A 358 -31.37 -3.70 22.11
CA GLN A 358 -32.25 -3.40 23.24
C GLN A 358 -33.20 -4.53 23.71
N ASN A 359 -33.03 -5.75 23.20
CA ASN A 359 -33.81 -6.89 23.66
C ASN A 359 -33.30 -7.39 25.02
N ALA A 360 -34.23 -7.92 25.83
CA ALA A 360 -33.89 -8.59 27.08
C ALA A 360 -33.02 -9.82 26.79
N GLY A 361 -31.87 -9.89 27.46
CA GLY A 361 -30.88 -10.94 27.25
C GLY A 361 -29.65 -10.42 26.52
N VAL A 362 -28.69 -9.93 27.30
CA VAL A 362 -27.31 -10.32 27.02
C VAL A 362 -27.33 -11.85 27.12
N GLY A 363 -27.19 -12.56 26.00
CA GLY A 363 -27.53 -13.99 25.89
C GLY A 363 -27.04 -14.82 27.08
N VAL A 364 -27.86 -15.78 27.52
CA VAL A 364 -27.63 -16.69 28.65
C VAL A 364 -26.37 -17.53 28.43
N LEU A 365 -25.23 -16.91 28.69
CA LEU A 365 -23.91 -17.49 28.78
C LEU A 365 -23.44 -17.16 30.19
N GLU A 366 -23.07 -18.17 30.98
CA GLU A 366 -22.45 -17.92 32.27
C GLU A 366 -21.06 -17.34 31.98
N ILE A 367 -20.92 -16.03 32.21
CA ILE A 367 -19.67 -15.31 32.04
C ILE A 367 -18.83 -15.60 33.27
N ARG A 368 -17.69 -16.29 33.08
CA ARG A 368 -16.69 -16.46 34.14
C ARG A 368 -15.61 -15.41 34.00
N TYR A 369 -15.34 -14.73 35.11
CA TYR A 369 -14.34 -13.69 35.23
C TYR A 369 -13.05 -14.27 35.81
N VAL A 370 -11.91 -14.00 35.18
CA VAL A 370 -10.59 -14.35 35.69
C VAL A 370 -9.96 -13.08 36.23
N HIS A 371 -9.55 -13.08 37.49
CA HIS A 371 -8.91 -11.94 38.14
C HIS A 371 -7.45 -12.23 38.47
N ASP A 372 -6.62 -11.18 38.55
CA ASP A 372 -5.29 -11.26 39.16
C ASP A 372 -5.37 -11.20 40.70
N ALA A 373 -4.21 -11.24 41.35
CA ALA A 373 -4.10 -11.17 42.80
C ALA A 373 -4.52 -9.81 43.40
N ASP A 374 -4.62 -8.76 42.56
CA ASP A 374 -5.02 -7.40 42.93
C ASP A 374 -6.49 -7.10 42.57
N ASP A 375 -7.29 -8.15 42.27
CA ASP A 375 -8.71 -8.10 41.90
C ASP A 375 -9.03 -7.45 40.54
N ARG A 376 -8.02 -7.26 39.68
CA ARG A 376 -8.20 -6.71 38.32
C ARG A 376 -8.66 -7.81 37.36
N LEU A 377 -9.59 -7.47 36.46
CA LEU A 377 -10.17 -8.42 35.51
C LEU A 377 -9.20 -8.71 34.35
N LEU A 378 -8.69 -9.95 34.29
CA LEU A 378 -7.74 -10.43 33.28
C LEU A 378 -8.42 -11.01 32.03
N GLY A 379 -9.71 -11.34 32.11
CA GLY A 379 -10.47 -11.85 30.98
C GLY A 379 -11.82 -12.44 31.39
N ALA A 380 -12.72 -12.54 30.42
CA ALA A 380 -14.04 -13.13 30.60
C ALA A 380 -14.34 -14.12 29.47
N PHE A 381 -14.91 -15.29 29.78
CA PHE A 381 -15.35 -16.24 28.77
C PHE A 381 -16.76 -16.75 29.02
N THR A 382 -17.44 -17.06 27.92
CA THR A 382 -18.81 -17.54 27.91
C THR A 382 -18.85 -19.06 27.93
N THR A 383 -19.62 -19.65 28.86
CA THR A 383 -19.93 -21.08 28.84
C THR A 383 -21.43 -21.29 28.64
N THR A 384 -21.80 -22.35 27.92
CA THR A 384 -23.20 -22.76 27.75
C THR A 384 -23.66 -23.46 29.03
N ALA A 385 -24.72 -22.97 29.67
CA ALA A 385 -25.26 -23.56 30.89
C ALA A 385 -25.61 -25.05 30.68
N GLY A 386 -24.90 -25.94 31.36
CA GLY A 386 -25.16 -27.38 31.41
C GLY A 386 -24.51 -28.27 30.34
N GLY A 387 -23.62 -27.75 29.48
CA GLY A 387 -22.96 -28.54 28.43
C GLY A 387 -21.58 -29.08 28.85
N ALA A 388 -21.43 -30.41 28.93
CA ALA A 388 -20.11 -31.03 28.90
C ALA A 388 -19.55 -30.98 27.46
N GLY A 389 -18.48 -30.21 27.26
CA GLY A 389 -17.56 -30.33 26.13
C GLY A 389 -17.80 -29.36 24.97
N GLY A 390 -16.76 -28.59 24.64
CA GLY A 390 -16.74 -27.75 23.44
C GLY A 390 -15.50 -26.88 23.26
N GLY A 391 -14.31 -27.37 23.66
CA GLY A 391 -13.04 -26.75 23.30
C GLY A 391 -12.69 -25.49 24.08
N ALA A 392 -11.97 -25.65 25.18
CA ALA A 392 -11.00 -24.65 25.57
C ALA A 392 -10.05 -24.45 24.37
N ALA A 393 -10.25 -23.40 23.58
CA ALA A 393 -9.10 -22.77 22.96
C ALA A 393 -8.30 -22.22 24.14
N ALA A 394 -7.35 -23.03 24.60
CA ALA A 394 -6.37 -22.63 25.58
C ALA A 394 -5.65 -21.41 25.00
N TYR A 395 -6.12 -20.21 25.35
CA TYR A 395 -5.32 -19.02 25.23
C TYR A 395 -4.29 -19.13 26.34
N THR A 396 -3.16 -19.72 26.01
CA THR A 396 -1.93 -19.50 26.76
C THR A 396 -1.61 -18.02 26.58
N LEU A 397 -1.92 -17.20 27.59
CA LEU A 397 -1.36 -15.84 27.68
C LEU A 397 0.15 -15.98 27.50
N SER A 398 0.69 -15.31 26.49
CA SER A 398 2.12 -15.24 26.24
C SER A 398 2.83 -14.73 27.52
N PRO A 399 4.02 -15.24 27.88
CA PRO A 399 4.64 -15.16 29.21
C PRO A 399 5.05 -13.76 29.73
N ALA A 400 4.47 -12.67 29.24
CA ALA A 400 4.82 -11.33 29.68
C ALA A 400 4.16 -10.88 30.99
N HIS A 401 3.13 -11.56 31.51
CA HIS A 401 2.52 -11.17 32.79
C HIS A 401 2.76 -12.25 33.86
N ASN A 402 3.69 -11.96 34.77
CA ASN A 402 3.86 -12.70 36.01
C ASN A 402 2.59 -12.58 36.88
N ALA A 403 1.68 -13.54 36.75
CA ALA A 403 0.72 -13.87 37.80
C ALA A 403 0.89 -15.35 38.13
N LEU A 404 1.83 -15.64 39.04
CA LEU A 404 1.87 -16.92 39.73
C LEU A 404 0.60 -16.99 40.59
N ALA A 405 -0.35 -17.84 40.15
CA ALA A 405 -1.65 -18.16 40.73
C ALA A 405 -2.84 -17.27 40.29
N ALA A 406 -3.49 -17.66 39.18
CA ALA A 406 -4.88 -17.29 38.88
C ALA A 406 -5.82 -18.35 39.50
N GLY A 407 -6.92 -17.92 40.12
CA GLY A 407 -7.95 -18.79 40.70
C GLY A 407 -9.34 -18.46 40.17
N GLU A 408 -10.13 -19.49 39.83
CA GLU A 408 -11.54 -19.32 39.46
C GLU A 408 -12.37 -18.95 40.69
N ARG A 409 -13.18 -17.90 40.58
CA ARG A 409 -14.29 -17.62 41.50
C ARG A 409 -15.60 -17.71 40.74
N SER A 410 -16.54 -18.50 41.25
CA SER A 410 -17.96 -18.29 40.98
C SER A 410 -18.39 -17.04 41.75
N ALA A 411 -19.00 -16.06 41.07
CA ALA A 411 -19.49 -14.83 41.72
C ALA A 411 -20.54 -15.14 42.82
N PRO A 412 -20.71 -14.28 43.85
CA PRO A 412 -21.80 -14.39 44.83
C PRO A 412 -23.19 -14.24 44.24
#